data_AF-A0A357D2I1-F1
#
_entry.id   AF-A0A357D2I1-F1
#
_cell.length_a   1.000
_cell.length_b   1.000
_cell.length_c   1.000
_cell.angle_alpha   90.00
_cell.angle_beta   90.00
_cell.angle_gamma   90.00
#
_symmetry.space_group_name_H-M   'P 1'
#
loop_
_entity.id
_entity.type
_entity.pdbx_description
1 polymer ?
#
loop_
_entity_poly.entity_id
_entity_poly.type
_entity_poly.pdbx_seq_one_letter_code
_entity_poly.pdbx_strand_id
1 'polypeptide(L)' 'QFGKMGSLYAKGVLGIENPRVALLNNGAEDTKGTPLYSEAYALLKADDSINFIGNCEGRELPNNFCDVVVCDGF' A
#
# COMPACT_ATOMS: atom_id res chain seq x y z
N GLN A 1 -5.76 -1.44 -8.16
CA GLN A 1 -5.24 -0.59 -9.27
C GLN A 1 -4.28 0.50 -8.77
N PHE A 2 -4.67 1.33 -7.79
CA PHE A 2 -3.85 2.44 -7.30
C PHE A 2 -2.44 2.04 -6.85
N GLY A 3 -2.27 0.89 -6.19
CA GLY A 3 -0.93 0.38 -5.82
C GLY A 3 0.02 0.22 -7.00
N LYS A 4 -0.44 -0.34 -8.14
CA LYS A 4 0.36 -0.46 -9.37
C LYS A 4 0.73 0.91 -9.94
N MET A 5 -0.26 1.79 -10.06
CA MET A 5 -0.03 3.12 -10.66
C MET A 5 0.92 3.96 -9.80
N GLY A 6 0.73 3.94 -8.48
CA GLY A 6 1.63 4.60 -7.54
C GLY A 6 3.04 4.03 -7.57
N SER A 7 3.19 2.70 -7.62
CA SER A 7 4.49 2.03 -7.74
C SER A 7 5.22 2.43 -9.04
N LEU A 8 4.52 2.40 -10.18
CA LEU A 8 5.10 2.83 -11.46
C LEU A 8 5.51 4.30 -11.46
N TYR A 9 4.71 5.17 -10.84
CA TYR A 9 5.05 6.59 -10.72
C TYR A 9 6.27 6.80 -9.80
N ALA A 10 6.27 6.19 -8.62
CA ALA A 10 7.37 6.28 -7.67
C ALA A 10 8.69 5.77 -8.28
N LYS A 11 8.62 4.70 -9.09
CA LYS A 11 9.78 4.18 -9.81
C LYS A 11 10.22 5.08 -10.95
N GLY A 12 9.31 5.37 -11.90
CA GLY A 12 9.66 6.05 -13.15
C GLY A 12 9.89 7.55 -13.02
N VAL A 13 9.24 8.20 -12.04
CA VAL A 13 9.28 9.66 -11.88
C VAL A 13 10.08 10.06 -10.65
N LEU A 14 9.91 9.36 -9.52
CA LEU A 14 10.60 9.70 -8.27
C LEU A 14 11.94 8.96 -8.11
N GLY A 15 12.27 8.02 -9.00
CA GLY A 15 13.54 7.29 -8.99
C GLY A 15 13.67 6.25 -7.86
N ILE A 16 12.56 5.81 -7.27
CA ILE A 16 12.55 4.79 -6.22
C ILE A 16 12.53 3.40 -6.89
N GLU A 17 13.66 2.69 -6.92
CA GLU A 17 13.82 1.45 -7.69
C GLU A 17 12.81 0.33 -7.35
N ASN A 18 12.47 0.19 -6.07
CA ASN A 18 11.55 -0.83 -5.55
C ASN A 18 10.54 -0.25 -4.53
N PRO A 19 9.58 0.58 -4.96
CA PRO A 19 8.71 1.34 -4.08
C PRO A 19 7.87 0.43 -3.17
N ARG A 20 7.98 0.62 -1.87
CA ARG A 20 7.16 -0.07 -0.86
C ARG A 20 5.73 0.47 -0.95
N VAL A 21 4.80 -0.43 -1.24
CA VAL A 21 3.37 -0.13 -1.31
C VAL A 21 2.70 -0.66 -0.05
N ALA A 22 1.92 0.19 0.64
CA ALA A 22 1.14 -0.22 1.79
C ALA A 22 -0.35 0.17 1.66
N LEU A 23 -1.22 -0.59 2.33
CA LEU A 23 -2.64 -0.28 2.41
C LEU A 23 -2.91 0.46 3.74
N LEU A 24 -3.47 1.66 3.67
CA LEU A 24 -3.89 2.40 4.86
C LEU A 24 -5.03 1.64 5.54
N ASN A 25 -4.87 1.34 6.83
CA ASN A 25 -5.83 0.55 7.59
C ASN A 25 -5.86 0.99 9.06
N ASN A 26 -6.80 0.43 9.83
CA ASN A 26 -6.97 0.71 11.26
C ASN A 26 -6.14 -0.20 12.19
N GLY A 27 -5.24 -1.01 11.62
CA GLY A 27 -4.27 -1.82 12.35
C GLY A 27 -3.30 -2.51 11.38
N ALA A 28 -2.14 -2.93 11.90
CA ALA A 28 -1.07 -3.52 11.10
C ALA A 28 -1.31 -4.98 10.71
N GLU A 29 -2.23 -5.68 11.37
CA GLU A 29 -2.49 -7.09 11.09
C GLU A 29 -3.26 -7.30 9.78
N ASP A 30 -2.94 -8.35 9.03
CA ASP A 30 -3.55 -8.71 7.74
C ASP A 30 -5.09 -8.84 7.79
N THR A 31 -5.65 -9.12 8.96
CA THR A 31 -7.09 -9.34 9.19
C THR A 31 -7.85 -8.06 9.54
N LYS A 32 -7.18 -6.91 9.62
CA LYS A 32 -7.79 -5.63 9.98
C LYS A 32 -8.47 -4.96 8.80
N GLY A 33 -9.42 -4.10 9.12
CA GLY A 33 -10.21 -3.35 8.15
C GLY A 33 -11.58 -3.97 7.87
N THR A 34 -12.39 -3.22 7.12
CA THR A 34 -13.69 -3.66 6.62
C THR A 34 -13.50 -4.72 5.51
N PRO A 35 -14.57 -5.39 5.03
CA PRO A 35 -14.47 -6.33 3.91
C PRO A 35 -13.77 -5.73 2.68
N LEU A 36 -13.99 -4.45 2.39
CA LEU A 36 -13.31 -3.73 1.31
C LEU A 36 -11.78 -3.75 1.47
N TYR A 37 -11.28 -3.43 2.67
CA TYR A 37 -9.84 -3.43 2.92
C TYR A 37 -9.26 -4.85 2.94
N SER A 38 -10.01 -5.83 3.45
CA SER A 38 -9.59 -7.24 3.43
C SER A 38 -9.45 -7.78 2.00
N GLU A 39 -10.41 -7.46 1.12
CA GLU A 39 -10.36 -7.80 -0.30
C GLU A 39 -9.21 -7.07 -1.02
N ALA A 40 -9.05 -5.77 -0.76
CA ALA A 40 -7.96 -4.99 -1.32
C ALA A 40 -6.58 -5.53 -0.89
N TYR A 41 -6.44 -5.91 0.39
CA TYR A 41 -5.24 -6.53 0.91
C TYR A 41 -4.92 -7.84 0.17
N ALA A 42 -5.90 -8.72 0.00
CA ALA A 42 -5.71 -9.97 -0.72
C ALA A 42 -5.28 -9.76 -2.18
N LEU A 43 -5.90 -8.80 -2.86
CA LEU A 43 -5.55 -8.45 -4.25
C LEU A 43 -4.16 -7.85 -4.38
N LEU A 44 -3.75 -6.98 -3.44
CA LEU A 44 -2.41 -6.39 -3.41
C LEU A 44 -1.34 -7.44 -3.09
N LYS A 45 -1.63 -8.36 -2.16
CA LYS A 45 -0.71 -9.45 -1.78
C LYS A 45 -0.52 -10.49 -2.88
N ALA A 46 -1.52 -10.71 -3.73
CA ALA A 46 -1.46 -11.65 -4.85
C ALA A 46 -0.76 -11.08 -6.10
N ASP A 47 -0.32 -9.83 -6.06
CA ASP A 47 0.19 -9.11 -7.23
C ASP A 47 1.71 -8.99 -7.18
N ASP A 48 2.40 -9.95 -7.79
CA ASP A 48 3.87 -10.03 -7.80
C ASP A 48 4.56 -8.84 -8.51
N SER A 49 3.80 -7.95 -9.16
CA SER A 49 4.34 -6.77 -9.82
C SER A 49 4.51 -5.56 -8.90
N ILE A 50 4.10 -5.67 -7.62
CA ILE A 50 4.24 -4.62 -6.61
C ILE A 50 5.00 -5.13 -5.38
N ASN A 51 5.83 -4.27 -4.80
CA ASN A 51 6.45 -4.54 -3.50
C ASN A 51 5.46 -4.18 -2.38
N PHE A 52 4.44 -5.01 -2.22
CA PHE A 52 3.42 -4.83 -1.18
C PHE A 52 3.95 -5.26 0.19
N ILE A 53 4.00 -4.32 1.13
CA ILE A 53 4.57 -4.54 2.47
C ILE A 53 3.50 -4.70 3.57
N GLY A 54 2.22 -4.76 3.21
CA GLY A 54 1.10 -4.99 4.12
C GLY A 54 0.32 -3.74 4.50
N ASN A 55 -0.31 -3.80 5.68
CA ASN A 55 -1.09 -2.68 6.22
C ASN A 55 -0.16 -1.61 6.83
N CYS A 56 -0.61 -0.36 6.75
CA CYS A 56 0.01 0.81 7.37
C CYS A 56 -1.05 1.54 8.18
N GLU A 57 -0.72 1.92 9.41
CA GLU A 57 -1.56 2.81 10.21
C GLU A 57 -1.24 4.28 9.92
N GLY A 58 -2.23 5.17 10.05
CA GLY A 58 -2.05 6.61 9.77
C GLY A 58 -0.92 7.28 10.55
N ARG A 59 -0.61 6.78 11.76
CA ARG A 59 0.51 7.26 12.60
C ARG A 59 1.90 6.95 12.02
N GLU A 60 2.00 6.00 11.10
CA GLU A 60 3.25 5.56 10.51
C GLU A 60 3.63 6.39 9.27
N LEU A 61 2.65 7.06 8.64
CA LEU A 61 2.85 7.86 7.43
C LEU A 61 4.00 8.89 7.53
N PRO A 62 4.16 9.65 8.63
CA PRO A 62 5.25 10.61 8.74
C PRO A 62 6.64 9.96 8.90
N ASN A 63 6.70 8.66 9.19
CA ASN A 63 7.92 7.95 9.62
C ASN A 63 8.56 7.12 8.50
N ASN A 64 8.35 7.50 7.23
CA ASN A 64 8.93 6.81 6.07
C ASN A 64 8.57 5.31 6.02
N PHE A 65 7.36 4.94 6.44
CA PHE A 65 6.91 3.55 6.48
C PHE A 65 6.82 2.91 5.09
N CYS A 66 6.31 3.65 4.11
CA CYS A 66 6.16 3.23 2.73
C CYS A 66 6.41 4.39 1.77
N ASP A 67 6.59 4.06 0.50
CA ASP A 67 6.80 5.05 -0.57
C ASP A 67 5.48 5.37 -1.29
N VAL A 68 4.55 4.41 -1.28
CA VAL A 68 3.20 4.54 -1.83
C VAL A 68 2.20 4.04 -0.79
N VAL A 69 1.23 4.87 -0.43
CA VAL A 69 0.07 4.44 0.37
C VAL A 69 -1.18 4.42 -0.47
N VAL A 70 -1.96 3.35 -0.31
CA VAL A 70 -3.25 3.15 -0.96
C VAL A 70 -4.35 3.29 0.08
N CYS A 71 -5.34 4.12 -0.21
CA CYS A 71 -6.56 4.25 0.57
C CYS A 71 -7.73 4.51 -0.40
N ASP A 72 -8.95 4.42 0.09
CA ASP A 72 -10.08 5.00 -0.60
C ASP A 72 -10.06 6.54 -0.48
N GLY A 73 -10.95 7.21 -1.22
CA GLY A 73 -10.96 8.67 -1.33
C GLY A 73 -11.91 9.38 -0.38
N PHE A 74 -12.56 8.67 0.54
CA PHE A 74 -13.49 9.24 1.52
C PHE A 74 -12.75 9.65 2.81
#